data_AF-A0A3N6ND12-F1
#
_entry.id   AF-A0A3N6ND12-F1
#
_cell.length_a   1.000
_cell.length_b   1.000
_cell.length_c   1.000
_cell.angle_alpha   90.00
_cell.angle_beta   90.00
_cell.angle_gamma   90.00
#
_symmetry.space_group_name_H-M   'P 1'
#
loop_
_entity.id
_entity.type
_entity.pdbx_description
1 polymer ?
#
loop_
_entity_poly.entity_id
_entity_poly.type
_entity_poly.pdbx_seq_one_letter_code
_entity_poly.pdbx_strand_id
1 'polypeptide(L)'
;VREQAILQLATGWKDEPETLPMLKQLVQSDNKFLRQTVVQKLATGWKHEPEILPMLKQLAHSDDNSNVREEAVKQLATGWKDEPEILPMLKQLVQSDNNWQVQFEVVRQIVRGWKHHPETLPMLQESVKLNVNWDVRAVAVEQIARGWKHHPETLLIV
;
A
#
# COMPACT_ATOMS: atom_id res chain seq x y z
N VAL A 1 -23.33 -10.03 -6.75
CA VAL A 1 -23.71 -11.30 -6.07
C VAL A 1 -22.49 -12.03 -5.50
N ARG A 2 -21.47 -12.44 -6.29
CA ARG A 2 -20.27 -13.13 -5.75
C ARG A 2 -19.47 -12.30 -4.73
N GLU A 3 -19.24 -11.02 -4.99
CA GLU A 3 -18.53 -10.15 -4.04
C GLU A 3 -19.26 -10.04 -2.71
N GLN A 4 -20.59 -9.84 -2.72
CA GLN A 4 -21.42 -9.79 -1.52
C GLN A 4 -21.38 -11.11 -0.74
N ALA A 5 -21.38 -12.26 -1.43
CA ALA A 5 -21.22 -13.56 -0.78
C ALA A 5 -19.85 -13.69 -0.10
N ILE A 6 -18.78 -13.19 -0.72
CA ILE A 6 -17.42 -13.24 -0.16
C ILE A 6 -17.27 -12.25 1.00
N LEU A 7 -17.91 -11.08 0.93
CA LEU A 7 -18.01 -10.15 2.04
C LEU A 7 -18.74 -10.79 3.24
N GLN A 8 -19.83 -11.52 3.00
CA GLN A 8 -20.57 -12.23 4.05
C GLN A 8 -19.77 -13.40 4.64
N LEU A 9 -19.07 -14.19 3.81
CA LEU A 9 -18.20 -15.27 4.29
C LEU A 9 -17.05 -14.72 5.14
N ALA A 10 -16.34 -13.69 4.67
CA ALA A 10 -15.23 -13.12 5.42
C ALA A 10 -15.64 -12.39 6.72
N THR A 11 -16.91 -11.99 6.86
CA THR A 11 -17.40 -11.28 8.07
C THR A 11 -18.18 -12.16 9.03
N GLY A 12 -18.96 -13.12 8.54
CA GLY A 12 -19.80 -13.99 9.37
C GLY A 12 -19.21 -15.38 9.64
N TRP A 13 -18.22 -15.82 8.86
CA TRP A 13 -17.70 -17.20 8.88
C TRP A 13 -16.19 -17.21 9.07
N LYS A 14 -15.65 -16.19 9.75
CA LYS A 14 -14.20 -16.05 9.98
C LYS A 14 -13.60 -17.26 10.70
N ASP A 15 -14.37 -17.86 11.61
CA ASP A 15 -13.93 -18.99 12.43
C ASP A 15 -14.12 -20.35 11.74
N GLU A 16 -14.73 -20.37 10.55
CA GLU A 16 -14.88 -21.59 9.76
C GLU A 16 -13.54 -21.94 9.08
N PRO A 17 -13.03 -23.18 9.26
CA PRO A 17 -11.68 -23.55 8.85
C PRO A 17 -11.46 -23.44 7.33
N GLU A 18 -12.53 -23.51 6.54
CA GLU A 18 -12.49 -23.43 5.07
C GLU A 18 -12.44 -21.98 4.54
N THR A 19 -12.73 -20.98 5.37
CA THR A 19 -12.83 -19.58 4.92
C THR A 19 -11.47 -19.03 4.49
N LEU A 20 -10.41 -19.26 5.29
CA LEU A 20 -9.07 -18.79 4.96
C LEU A 20 -8.51 -19.46 3.69
N PRO A 21 -8.53 -20.81 3.54
CA PRO A 21 -8.14 -21.46 2.29
C PRO A 21 -8.87 -20.92 1.06
N MET A 22 -10.20 -20.73 1.15
CA MET A 22 -11.00 -20.17 0.07
C MET A 22 -10.54 -18.76 -0.30
N LEU A 23 -10.38 -17.86 0.68
CA LEU A 23 -9.92 -16.49 0.43
C LEU A 23 -8.53 -16.48 -0.20
N LYS A 24 -7.61 -17.33 0.25
CA LYS A 24 -6.27 -17.45 -0.35
C LYS A 24 -6.33 -17.86 -1.82
N GLN A 25 -7.24 -18.75 -2.21
CA GLN A 25 -7.43 -19.11 -3.62
C GLN A 25 -7.97 -17.94 -4.44
N LEU A 26 -8.87 -17.14 -3.87
CA LEU A 26 -9.49 -16.01 -4.56
C LEU A 26 -8.53 -14.85 -4.84
N VAL A 27 -7.36 -14.82 -4.20
CA VAL A 27 -6.25 -13.92 -4.55
C VAL A 27 -5.75 -14.16 -5.97
N GLN A 28 -5.96 -15.34 -6.56
CA GLN A 28 -5.59 -15.65 -7.95
C GLN A 28 -6.78 -15.51 -8.92
N SER A 29 -7.88 -14.88 -8.51
CA SER A 29 -9.04 -14.70 -9.37
C SER A 29 -8.75 -13.73 -10.52
N ASP A 30 -9.26 -14.00 -11.72
CA ASP A 30 -9.25 -13.05 -12.85
C ASP A 30 -10.02 -11.74 -12.57
N ASN A 31 -10.88 -11.73 -11.55
CA ASN A 31 -11.63 -10.55 -11.17
C ASN A 31 -10.82 -9.67 -10.21
N LYS A 32 -10.22 -8.60 -10.74
CA LYS A 32 -9.48 -7.58 -9.98
C LYS A 32 -10.23 -6.98 -8.79
N PHE A 33 -11.54 -6.73 -8.92
CA PHE A 33 -12.34 -6.17 -7.82
C PHE A 33 -12.47 -7.19 -6.70
N LEU A 34 -12.64 -8.47 -7.08
CA LEU A 34 -12.67 -9.53 -6.10
C LEU A 34 -11.31 -9.69 -5.40
N ARG A 35 -10.20 -9.69 -6.15
CA ARG A 35 -8.87 -9.73 -5.55
C ARG A 35 -8.66 -8.59 -4.56
N GLN A 36 -9.03 -7.36 -4.93
CA GLN A 36 -8.95 -6.18 -4.06
C GLN A 36 -9.73 -6.39 -2.75
N THR A 37 -10.98 -6.83 -2.85
CA THR A 37 -11.83 -7.11 -1.67
C THR A 37 -11.23 -8.22 -0.80
N VAL A 38 -10.70 -9.28 -1.41
CA VAL A 38 -10.06 -10.40 -0.70
C VAL A 38 -8.79 -9.93 0.01
N VAL A 39 -7.95 -9.12 -0.62
CA VAL A 39 -6.75 -8.50 -0.01
C VAL A 39 -7.11 -7.76 1.27
N GLN A 40 -8.15 -6.92 1.23
CA GLN A 40 -8.62 -6.19 2.40
C GLN A 40 -9.11 -7.14 3.51
N LYS A 41 -9.86 -8.19 3.16
CA LYS A 41 -10.39 -9.16 4.13
C LYS A 41 -9.31 -10.02 4.76
N LEU A 42 -8.35 -10.50 3.97
CA LEU A 42 -7.20 -11.25 4.47
C LEU A 42 -6.37 -10.39 5.43
N ALA A 43 -6.09 -9.14 5.07
CA ALA A 43 -5.30 -8.23 5.89
C ALA A 43 -5.96 -7.90 7.23
N THR A 44 -7.29 -7.73 7.25
CA THR A 44 -8.04 -7.34 8.46
C THR A 44 -8.47 -8.53 9.31
N GLY A 45 -8.80 -9.66 8.69
CA GLY A 45 -9.27 -10.86 9.36
C GLY A 45 -8.16 -11.77 9.85
N TRP A 46 -7.10 -11.95 9.06
CA TRP A 46 -6.07 -12.98 9.28
C TRP A 46 -4.68 -12.38 9.42
N LYS A 47 -4.58 -11.15 9.93
CA LYS A 47 -3.30 -10.45 10.11
C LYS A 47 -2.18 -11.27 10.79
N HIS A 48 -2.56 -12.16 11.71
CA HIS A 48 -1.63 -12.98 12.48
C HIS A 48 -1.24 -14.31 11.80
N GLU A 49 -1.87 -14.63 10.67
CA GLU A 49 -1.49 -15.80 9.88
C GLU A 49 -0.18 -15.51 9.13
N PRO A 50 0.85 -16.38 9.28
CA PRO A 50 2.21 -16.09 8.82
C PRO A 50 2.33 -15.91 7.30
N GLU A 51 1.42 -16.47 6.51
CA GLU A 51 1.42 -16.33 5.05
C GLU A 51 0.87 -15.00 4.53
N ILE A 52 0.14 -14.23 5.36
CA ILE A 52 -0.62 -13.07 4.88
C ILE A 52 0.33 -11.93 4.54
N LEU A 53 1.32 -11.68 5.40
CA LEU A 53 2.32 -10.64 5.15
C LEU A 53 3.12 -10.90 3.86
N PRO A 54 3.74 -12.08 3.64
CA PRO A 54 4.40 -12.40 2.37
C PRO A 54 3.49 -12.26 1.16
N MET A 55 2.23 -12.70 1.26
CA MET A 55 1.25 -12.61 0.19
C MET A 55 0.95 -11.16 -0.19
N LEU A 56 0.71 -10.29 0.79
CA LEU A 56 0.46 -8.87 0.56
C LEU A 56 1.68 -8.17 -0.07
N LYS A 57 2.90 -8.52 0.36
CA LYS A 57 4.14 -7.99 -0.26
C LYS A 57 4.24 -8.37 -1.73
N GLN A 58 3.97 -9.63 -2.06
CA GLN A 58 3.96 -10.11 -3.44
C GLN A 58 2.92 -9.35 -4.27
N LEU A 59 1.70 -9.21 -3.76
CA LEU A 59 0.63 -8.49 -4.47
C LEU A 59 0.98 -7.02 -4.69
N ALA A 60 1.52 -6.34 -3.68
CA ALA A 60 1.97 -4.95 -3.80
C ALA A 60 3.06 -4.76 -4.86
N HIS A 61 3.88 -5.78 -5.13
CA HIS A 61 4.99 -5.68 -6.10
C HIS A 61 4.59 -6.12 -7.50
N SER A 62 3.76 -7.16 -7.65
CA SER A 62 3.62 -7.87 -8.92
C SER A 62 2.19 -8.16 -9.38
N ASP A 63 1.15 -7.76 -8.64
CA ASP A 63 -0.22 -7.92 -9.18
C ASP A 63 -0.36 -7.09 -10.46
N ASP A 64 -0.96 -7.67 -11.50
CA ASP A 64 -1.12 -7.03 -12.80
C ASP A 64 -2.04 -5.80 -12.73
N ASN A 65 -2.90 -5.74 -11.71
CA ASN A 65 -3.84 -4.66 -11.51
C ASN A 65 -3.37 -3.65 -10.46
N SER A 66 -3.22 -2.39 -10.87
CA SER A 66 -2.80 -1.28 -10.00
C SER A 66 -3.69 -1.11 -8.77
N ASN A 67 -5.02 -1.32 -8.87
CA ASN A 67 -5.91 -1.15 -7.73
C ASN A 67 -5.68 -2.22 -6.65
N VAL A 68 -5.28 -3.43 -7.05
CA VAL A 68 -4.93 -4.50 -6.11
C VAL A 68 -3.58 -4.19 -5.46
N ARG A 69 -2.60 -3.68 -6.22
CA ARG A 69 -1.32 -3.22 -5.67
C ARG A 69 -1.51 -2.07 -4.67
N GLU A 70 -2.32 -1.07 -5.02
CA GLU A 70 -2.68 0.04 -4.13
C GLU A 70 -3.33 -0.45 -2.83
N GLU A 71 -4.26 -1.40 -2.93
CA GLU A 71 -4.91 -1.95 -1.74
C GLU A 71 -3.91 -2.71 -0.87
N ALA A 72 -3.05 -3.53 -1.46
CA ALA A 72 -1.99 -4.22 -0.74
C ALA A 72 -1.03 -3.22 -0.05
N VAL A 73 -0.64 -2.14 -0.72
CA VAL A 73 0.15 -1.04 -0.13
C VAL A 73 -0.56 -0.41 1.08
N LYS A 74 -1.86 -0.09 0.97
CA LYS A 74 -2.66 0.47 2.07
C LYS A 74 -2.71 -0.50 3.26
N GLN A 75 -2.95 -1.79 3.00
CA GLN A 75 -3.03 -2.81 4.04
C GLN A 75 -1.67 -3.03 4.73
N LEU A 76 -0.57 -3.07 3.97
CA LEU A 76 0.78 -3.18 4.53
C LEU A 76 1.13 -1.96 5.39
N ALA A 77 0.87 -0.75 4.90
CA ALA A 77 1.20 0.49 5.60
C ALA A 77 0.38 0.71 6.89
N THR A 78 -0.81 0.09 7.00
CA THR A 78 -1.67 0.22 8.17
C THR A 78 -1.53 -0.96 9.13
N GLY A 79 -1.47 -2.18 8.59
CA GLY A 79 -1.39 -3.41 9.37
C GLY A 79 0.02 -3.72 9.84
N TRP A 80 1.05 -3.49 9.03
CA TRP A 80 2.41 -3.95 9.31
C TRP A 80 3.42 -2.81 9.36
N LYS A 81 2.99 -1.60 9.73
CA LYS A 81 3.85 -0.41 9.76
C LYS A 81 5.11 -0.57 10.64
N ASP A 82 5.02 -1.40 11.67
CA ASP A 82 6.08 -1.61 12.67
C ASP A 82 7.04 -2.74 12.25
N GLU A 83 6.72 -3.47 11.18
CA GLU A 83 7.65 -4.42 10.57
C GLU A 83 8.77 -3.66 9.82
N PRO A 84 10.04 -3.91 10.15
CA PRO A 84 11.17 -3.07 9.72
C PRO A 84 11.36 -3.03 8.20
N GLU A 85 10.91 -4.05 7.47
CA GLU A 85 11.04 -4.16 6.03
C GLU A 85 9.95 -3.42 5.24
N ILE A 86 8.86 -2.97 5.88
CA ILE A 86 7.73 -2.36 5.17
C ILE A 86 8.10 -0.99 4.62
N LEU A 87 8.71 -0.11 5.43
CA LEU A 87 9.11 1.20 4.92
C LEU A 87 10.15 1.11 3.78
N PRO A 88 11.24 0.31 3.89
CA PRO A 88 12.16 0.09 2.77
C PRO A 88 11.48 -0.42 1.50
N MET A 89 10.57 -1.39 1.64
CA MET A 89 9.83 -1.94 0.50
C MET A 89 8.94 -0.87 -0.16
N LEU A 90 8.18 -0.11 0.63
CA LEU A 90 7.35 0.97 0.10
C LEU A 90 8.21 2.05 -0.58
N LYS A 91 9.37 2.42 -0.03
CA LYS A 91 10.28 3.37 -0.69
C LYS A 91 10.72 2.87 -2.07
N GLN A 92 11.03 1.58 -2.21
CA GLN A 92 11.37 1.00 -3.52
C GLN A 92 10.20 1.12 -4.50
N LEU A 93 8.95 0.89 -4.07
CA LEU A 93 7.78 1.00 -4.94
C LEU A 93 7.56 2.42 -5.48
N VAL A 94 7.90 3.48 -4.75
CA VAL A 94 7.84 4.86 -5.27
C VAL A 94 8.72 5.03 -6.51
N GLN A 95 9.86 4.33 -6.57
CA GLN A 95 10.84 4.44 -7.64
C GLN A 95 10.60 3.43 -8.77
N SER A 96 10.11 2.22 -8.45
CA SER A 96 10.11 1.08 -9.38
C SER A 96 8.73 0.72 -9.95
N ASP A 97 7.63 1.09 -9.30
CA ASP A 97 6.29 0.73 -9.82
C ASP A 97 6.04 1.45 -11.17
N ASN A 98 5.41 0.78 -12.12
CA ASN A 98 5.15 1.35 -13.44
C ASN A 98 3.87 2.20 -13.51
N ASN A 99 3.06 2.17 -12.45
CA ASN A 99 1.79 2.85 -12.37
C ASN A 99 1.89 4.02 -11.39
N TRP A 100 1.61 5.22 -11.91
CA TRP A 100 1.72 6.44 -11.13
C TRP A 100 0.70 6.51 -9.97
N GLN A 101 -0.48 5.89 -10.09
CA GLN A 101 -1.44 5.85 -9.00
C GLN A 101 -0.92 5.03 -7.81
N VAL A 102 -0.23 3.92 -8.08
CA VAL A 102 0.45 3.13 -7.03
C VAL A 102 1.54 3.99 -6.37
N GLN A 103 2.44 4.60 -7.15
CA GLN A 103 3.49 5.46 -6.60
C GLN A 103 2.92 6.61 -5.75
N PHE A 104 1.88 7.28 -6.25
CA PHE A 104 1.16 8.34 -5.55
C PHE A 104 0.61 7.86 -4.21
N GLU A 105 -0.06 6.69 -4.20
CA GLU A 105 -0.62 6.14 -2.99
C GLU A 105 0.45 5.72 -1.98
N VAL A 106 1.56 5.14 -2.46
CA VAL A 106 2.72 4.79 -1.62
C VAL A 106 3.28 6.05 -0.95
N VAL A 107 3.46 7.15 -1.68
CA VAL A 107 3.90 8.44 -1.09
C VAL A 107 2.96 8.88 0.04
N ARG A 108 1.64 8.83 -0.18
CA ARG A 108 0.65 9.19 0.84
C ARG A 108 0.72 8.29 2.07
N GLN A 109 0.86 6.98 1.86
CA GLN A 109 0.94 6.02 2.96
C GLN A 109 2.23 6.17 3.76
N ILE A 110 3.37 6.41 3.11
CA ILE A 110 4.63 6.67 3.80
C ILE A 110 4.54 7.92 4.68
N VAL A 111 3.99 9.02 4.16
CA VAL A 111 3.83 10.25 4.95
C VAL A 111 2.85 10.05 6.12
N ARG A 112 1.78 9.28 5.92
CA ARG A 112 0.82 8.98 6.99
C ARG A 112 1.42 8.11 8.09
N GLY A 113 2.16 7.05 7.73
CA GLY A 113 2.68 6.06 8.68
C GLY A 113 4.02 6.44 9.31
N TRP A 114 4.86 7.17 8.58
CA TRP A 114 6.26 7.42 8.92
C TRP A 114 6.65 8.89 8.80
N LYS A 115 5.73 9.84 9.07
CA LYS A 115 6.01 11.28 9.01
C LYS A 115 7.30 11.70 9.72
N HIS A 116 7.56 11.12 10.89
CA HIS A 116 8.71 11.46 11.74
C HIS A 116 9.92 10.57 11.52
N HIS A 117 9.86 9.62 10.58
CA HIS A 117 11.01 8.81 10.22
C HIS A 117 12.03 9.67 9.45
N PRO A 118 13.33 9.59 9.76
CA PRO A 118 14.35 10.45 9.17
C PRO A 118 14.44 10.33 7.64
N GLU A 119 14.06 9.19 7.08
CA GLU A 119 14.10 8.96 5.63
C GLU A 119 12.89 9.48 4.86
N THR A 120 11.81 9.90 5.52
CA THR A 120 10.58 10.29 4.83
C THR A 120 10.76 11.59 4.05
N LEU A 121 11.38 12.62 4.63
CA LEU A 121 11.63 13.87 3.91
C LEU A 121 12.61 13.69 2.73
N PRO A 122 13.77 13.01 2.90
CA PRO A 122 14.66 12.70 1.78
C PRO A 122 13.96 11.98 0.62
N MET A 123 13.10 11.00 0.91
CA MET A 123 12.35 10.30 -0.13
C MET A 123 11.38 11.22 -0.89
N LEU A 124 10.68 12.12 -0.19
CA LEU A 124 9.79 13.08 -0.84
C LEU A 124 10.59 14.02 -1.76
N GLN A 125 11.74 14.51 -1.31
CA GLN A 125 12.61 15.37 -2.11
C GLN A 125 13.13 14.66 -3.36
N GLU A 126 13.52 13.39 -3.23
CA GLU A 126 13.91 12.55 -4.36
C GLU A 126 12.74 12.38 -5.35
N SER A 127 11.53 12.12 -4.83
CA SER A 127 10.32 12.01 -5.65
C SER A 127 10.03 13.29 -6.43
N VAL A 128 10.19 14.47 -5.81
CA VAL A 128 10.06 15.77 -6.50
C VAL A 128 11.09 15.92 -7.62
N LYS A 129 12.35 15.53 -7.38
CA LYS A 129 13.45 15.75 -8.33
C LYS A 129 13.47 14.75 -9.49
N LEU A 130 13.20 13.47 -9.19
CA LEU A 130 13.50 12.37 -10.10
C LEU A 130 12.26 11.69 -10.67
N ASN A 131 11.08 11.81 -10.03
CA ASN A 131 9.91 11.12 -10.54
C ASN A 131 9.43 11.73 -11.87
N VAL A 132 9.19 10.86 -12.85
CA VAL A 132 8.79 11.26 -14.21
C VAL A 132 7.33 11.75 -14.25
N ASN A 133 6.47 11.22 -13.39
CA ASN A 133 5.05 11.52 -13.37
C ASN A 133 4.77 12.80 -12.55
N TRP A 134 3.99 13.71 -13.14
CA TRP A 134 3.68 15.00 -12.53
C TRP A 134 2.84 14.87 -11.26
N ASP A 135 1.85 13.98 -11.21
CA ASP A 135 0.98 13.79 -10.04
C ASP A 135 1.77 13.29 -8.82
N VAL A 136 2.75 12.42 -9.03
CA VAL A 136 3.64 11.93 -7.97
C VAL A 136 4.56 13.04 -7.45
N ARG A 137 5.11 13.87 -8.35
CA ARG A 137 5.86 15.07 -7.94
C ARG A 137 4.97 16.03 -7.16
N ALA A 138 3.76 16.29 -7.66
CA ALA A 138 2.83 17.24 -7.07
C ALA A 138 2.41 16.82 -5.66
N VAL A 139 2.06 15.55 -5.44
CA VAL A 139 1.73 15.08 -4.09
C VAL A 139 2.94 15.14 -3.17
N ALA A 140 4.16 14.86 -3.65
CA ALA A 140 5.36 15.00 -2.83
C ALA A 140 5.58 16.46 -2.39
N VAL A 141 5.46 17.43 -3.29
CA VAL A 141 5.51 18.87 -2.96
C VAL A 141 4.43 19.24 -1.95
N GLU A 142 3.18 18.80 -2.17
CA GLU A 142 2.05 19.06 -1.27
C GLU A 142 2.30 18.51 0.14
N GLN A 143 2.81 17.28 0.25
CA GLN A 143 3.13 16.66 1.54
C GLN A 143 4.26 17.42 2.25
N ILE A 144 5.32 17.82 1.53
CA ILE A 144 6.42 18.63 2.09
C ILE A 144 5.87 19.96 2.61
N ALA A 145 5.12 20.70 1.78
CA ALA A 145 4.55 21.99 2.14
C ALA A 145 3.58 21.92 3.34
N ARG A 146 2.93 20.77 3.57
CA ARG A 146 2.06 20.57 4.74
C ARG A 146 2.81 20.12 5.98
N GLY A 147 3.79 19.23 5.82
CA GLY A 147 4.44 18.53 6.92
C GLY A 147 5.72 19.17 7.44
N TRP A 148 6.41 19.97 6.62
CA TRP A 148 7.76 20.48 6.87
C TRP A 148 7.89 22.00 6.63
N LYS A 149 6.82 22.76 6.91
CA LYS A 149 6.74 24.23 6.69
C LYS A 149 7.91 25.05 7.23
N HIS A 150 8.56 24.58 8.30
CA HIS A 150 9.67 25.27 8.94
C HIS A 150 11.03 24.60 8.67
N HIS A 151 11.06 23.58 7.83
CA HIS A 151 12.32 22.93 7.45
C HIS A 151 13.05 23.82 6.44
N PRO A 152 14.35 24.13 6.66
CA PRO A 152 15.12 25.01 5.79
C PRO A 152 15.07 24.60 4.30
N GLU A 153 14.98 23.29 4.07
CA GLU A 153 14.99 22.72 2.72
C GLU A 153 13.63 22.77 2.00
N THR A 154 12.53 23.13 2.68
CA THR A 154 11.23 23.36 2.03
C THR A 154 11.28 24.56 1.08
N LEU A 155 12.21 25.48 1.31
CA LEU A 155 12.46 26.66 0.47
C LEU A 155 13.22 26.34 -0.82
N LEU A 156 13.82 25.14 -0.95
CA LEU A 156 14.60 24.74 -2.13
C LEU A 156 13.76 24.06 -3.22
N ILE A 157 12.44 23.93 -3.01
CA ILE A 157 11.51 23.20 -3.89
C ILE A 157 10.64 24.16 -4.72
N VAL A 158 10.69 25.47 -4.44
CA VAL A 158 9.96 26.53 -5.14
C VAL A 158 10.88 27.29 -6.09
#